data_AF-A0A847RQ34-F1
#
_entry.id   AF-A0A847RQ34-F1
#
_cell.length_a   1.000
_cell.length_b   1.000
_cell.length_c   1.000
_cell.angle_alpha   90.00
_cell.angle_beta   90.00
_cell.angle_gamma   90.00
#
_symmetry.space_group_name_H-M   'P 1'
#
loop_
_entity.id
_entity.type
_entity.pdbx_description
1 polymer ?
#
loop_
_entity_poly.entity_id
_entity_poly.type
_entity_poly.pdbx_seq_one_letter_code
_entity_poly.pdbx_strand_id
1 'polypeptide(L)'
;MHPSLAASGLIPEQRQGGQSNTSYSRHTANHGASVALYEAARRRLLDVNQWQLLTGPLGASFQLVNTNGEAVDRFAHQGDYIRINLPGPGNRTGQGFDWVQVEQISSQGDAYTGMRVRPLPLPHGADRETAHFFKRYATSSFIVEKNGLTVKASVYGRNEIPNTGVRGLLDKIRNLFISIGAILGLSKAQWGGLVRGIIEG
;
A
#
# COMPACT_ATOMS: atom_id res chain seq x y z
N MET A 1 12.85 -14.77 1.21
CA MET A 1 12.41 -13.77 2.21
C MET A 1 13.37 -13.89 3.37
N HIS A 2 14.00 -12.80 3.78
CA HIS A 2 14.99 -12.83 4.87
C HIS A 2 14.33 -13.35 6.18
N PRO A 3 14.97 -14.24 6.98
CA PRO A 3 14.35 -14.83 8.18
C PRO A 3 13.81 -13.79 9.17
N SER A 4 14.51 -12.67 9.32
CA SER A 4 14.08 -11.59 10.21
C SER A 4 12.91 -10.76 9.68
N LEU A 5 12.69 -10.73 8.36
CA LEU A 5 11.49 -10.12 7.78
C LEU A 5 10.26 -10.95 8.11
N ALA A 6 10.37 -12.29 8.10
CA ALA A 6 9.29 -13.16 8.54
C ALA A 6 8.96 -12.97 10.03
N ALA A 7 9.98 -12.81 10.88
CA ALA A 7 9.81 -12.57 12.31
C ALA A 7 9.32 -11.15 12.65
N SER A 8 9.40 -10.19 11.72
CA SER A 8 9.02 -8.79 11.95
C SER A 8 7.53 -8.57 12.20
N GLY A 9 6.69 -9.54 11.82
CA GLY A 9 5.23 -9.40 11.82
C GLY A 9 4.69 -8.46 10.74
N LEU A 10 5.52 -7.87 9.87
CA LEU A 10 5.06 -6.97 8.81
C LEU A 10 4.08 -7.63 7.84
N ILE A 11 4.26 -8.92 7.55
CA ILE A 11 3.34 -9.69 6.72
C ILE A 11 2.57 -10.63 7.65
N PRO A 12 1.28 -10.37 7.94
CA PRO A 12 0.50 -11.24 8.79
C PRO A 12 0.16 -12.56 8.07
N GLU A 13 -0.26 -13.55 8.85
CA GLU A 13 -0.76 -14.81 8.31
C GLU A 13 -1.97 -14.60 7.40
N GLN A 14 -2.04 -15.41 6.34
CA GLN A 14 -3.22 -15.53 5.51
C GLN A 14 -4.21 -16.49 6.19
N ARG A 15 -5.35 -15.97 6.63
CA ARG A 15 -6.37 -16.74 7.36
C ARG A 15 -7.69 -16.83 6.60
N GLN A 16 -8.01 -15.85 5.76
CA GLN A 16 -9.32 -15.76 5.09
C GLN A 16 -9.24 -14.95 3.79
N GLY A 17 -10.19 -15.11 2.86
CA GLY A 17 -10.21 -14.31 1.62
C GLY A 17 -8.99 -14.53 0.72
N GLY A 18 -8.70 -13.54 -0.13
CA GLY A 18 -7.60 -13.56 -1.09
C GLY A 18 -6.26 -13.10 -0.52
N GLN A 19 -5.21 -13.32 -1.30
CA GLN A 19 -3.88 -12.74 -1.10
C GLN A 19 -3.32 -12.27 -2.43
N SER A 20 -2.49 -11.22 -2.38
CA SER A 20 -1.79 -10.69 -3.53
C SER A 20 -0.31 -10.50 -3.20
N ASN A 21 0.56 -10.76 -4.17
CA ASN A 21 2.00 -10.57 -4.04
C ASN A 21 2.50 -9.91 -5.32
N THR A 22 2.99 -8.68 -5.22
CA THR A 22 3.61 -7.96 -6.35
C THR A 22 5.00 -7.54 -5.93
N SER A 23 6.00 -7.75 -6.79
CA SER A 23 7.37 -7.36 -6.45
C SER A 23 8.19 -7.02 -7.68
N TYR A 24 9.19 -6.16 -7.47
CA TYR A 24 10.20 -5.81 -8.46
C TYR A 24 11.57 -5.80 -7.78
N SER A 25 12.58 -6.30 -8.47
CA SER A 25 13.95 -6.38 -7.95
C SER A 25 14.97 -5.96 -8.98
N ARG A 26 16.05 -5.35 -8.52
CA ARG A 26 17.18 -4.94 -9.33
C ARG A 26 18.47 -5.47 -8.73
N HIS A 27 19.31 -6.07 -9.59
CA HIS A 27 20.67 -6.42 -9.25
C HIS A 27 21.59 -5.21 -9.48
N THR A 28 22.57 -5.02 -8.60
CA THR A 28 23.51 -3.91 -8.64
C THR A 28 24.93 -4.41 -8.89
N ALA A 29 25.81 -3.53 -9.38
CA ALA A 29 27.16 -3.90 -9.76
C ALA A 29 28.07 -4.27 -8.57
N ASN A 30 27.82 -3.70 -7.39
CA ASN A 30 28.65 -3.90 -6.20
C ASN A 30 27.89 -3.55 -4.92
N HIS A 31 28.50 -3.86 -3.78
CA HIS A 31 27.88 -3.67 -2.46
C HIS A 31 27.54 -2.21 -2.15
N GLY A 32 28.41 -1.25 -2.52
CA GLY A 32 28.13 0.16 -2.32
C GLY A 32 26.88 0.62 -3.08
N ALA A 33 26.73 0.14 -4.33
CA ALA A 33 25.55 0.40 -5.15
C ALA A 33 24.28 -0.25 -4.57
N SER A 34 24.36 -1.45 -3.98
CA SER A 34 23.20 -2.09 -3.35
C SER A 34 22.74 -1.34 -2.10
N VAL A 35 23.67 -0.86 -1.28
CA VAL A 35 23.37 -0.03 -0.10
C VAL A 35 22.74 1.30 -0.51
N ALA A 36 23.32 2.00 -1.49
CA ALA A 36 22.79 3.28 -1.96
C ALA A 36 21.38 3.13 -2.56
N LEU A 37 21.17 2.08 -3.36
CA LEU A 37 19.85 1.78 -3.93
C LEU A 37 18.81 1.45 -2.85
N TYR A 38 19.20 0.66 -1.84
CA TYR A 38 18.33 0.35 -0.71
C TYR A 38 17.92 1.61 0.06
N GLU A 39 18.87 2.50 0.36
CA GLU A 39 18.61 3.76 1.06
C GLU A 39 17.67 4.69 0.28
N ALA A 40 17.85 4.79 -1.03
CA ALA A 40 16.92 5.53 -1.89
C ALA A 40 15.52 4.90 -1.89
N ALA A 41 15.45 3.57 -2.04
CA ALA A 41 14.19 2.83 -2.10
C ALA A 41 13.41 2.90 -0.78
N ARG A 42 14.05 2.80 0.39
CA ARG A 42 13.35 2.94 1.69
C ARG A 42 12.81 4.35 1.91
N ARG A 43 13.47 5.40 1.40
CA ARG A 43 12.97 6.78 1.47
C ARG A 43 11.71 6.92 0.62
N ARG A 44 11.76 6.47 -0.64
CA ARG A 44 10.58 6.47 -1.53
C ARG A 44 9.42 5.64 -0.97
N LEU A 45 9.72 4.52 -0.33
CA LEU A 45 8.73 3.70 0.35
C LEU A 45 7.98 4.49 1.44
N LEU A 46 8.70 5.25 2.27
CA LEU A 46 8.10 5.98 3.40
C LEU A 46 7.54 7.35 3.01
N ASP A 47 7.92 7.87 1.84
CA ASP A 47 7.43 9.13 1.28
C ASP A 47 6.12 8.94 0.50
N VAL A 48 5.05 8.66 1.25
CA VAL A 48 3.72 8.32 0.72
C VAL A 48 3.17 9.39 -0.22
N ASN A 49 3.44 10.67 0.06
CA ASN A 49 2.95 11.78 -0.76
C ASN A 49 3.48 11.73 -2.20
N GLN A 50 4.64 11.11 -2.41
CA GLN A 50 5.28 11.01 -3.72
C GLN A 50 4.91 9.73 -4.50
N TRP A 51 4.12 8.83 -3.94
CA TRP A 51 3.80 7.54 -4.57
C TRP A 51 3.08 7.67 -5.92
N GLN A 52 2.33 8.75 -6.16
CA GLN A 52 1.72 8.98 -7.47
C GLN A 52 2.78 9.22 -8.55
N LEU A 53 3.86 9.94 -8.24
CA LEU A 53 4.95 10.16 -9.19
C LEU A 53 5.64 8.84 -9.60
N LEU A 54 5.64 7.86 -8.69
CA LEU A 54 6.21 6.52 -8.92
C LEU A 54 5.31 5.62 -9.78
N THR A 55 3.99 5.80 -9.71
CA THR A 55 3.01 5.00 -10.45
C THR A 55 2.55 5.65 -11.76
N GLY A 56 2.79 6.95 -11.93
CA GLY A 56 2.42 7.75 -13.09
C GLY A 56 1.07 8.48 -12.93
N PRO A 57 0.77 9.48 -13.80
CA PRO A 57 -0.35 10.40 -13.63
C PRO A 57 -1.73 9.75 -13.76
N LEU A 58 -1.81 8.55 -14.33
CA LEU A 58 -3.05 7.78 -14.47
C LEU A 58 -3.32 6.86 -13.26
N GLY A 59 -2.39 6.81 -12.30
CA GLY A 59 -2.51 6.03 -11.07
C GLY A 59 -3.25 6.79 -9.96
N ALA A 60 -3.43 6.12 -8.82
CA ALA A 60 -4.00 6.73 -7.63
C ALA A 60 -3.10 7.83 -7.05
N SER A 61 -3.71 8.84 -6.42
CA SER A 61 -2.98 9.81 -5.60
C SER A 61 -3.11 9.49 -4.12
N PHE A 62 -2.08 9.88 -3.37
CA PHE A 62 -1.91 9.53 -1.96
C PHE A 62 -1.62 10.79 -1.15
N GLN A 63 -2.20 10.89 0.04
CA GLN A 63 -1.91 11.94 1.00
C GLN A 63 -1.70 11.32 2.37
N LEU A 64 -0.54 11.57 2.97
CA LEU A 64 -0.28 11.25 4.37
C LEU A 64 -1.00 12.24 5.28
N VAL A 65 -1.67 11.72 6.30
CA VAL A 65 -2.47 12.47 7.26
C VAL A 65 -2.07 12.01 8.66
N ASN A 66 -1.77 12.94 9.57
CA ASN A 66 -1.38 12.59 10.94
C ASN A 66 -2.61 12.15 11.78
N THR A 67 -2.36 11.75 13.02
CA THR A 67 -3.41 11.32 13.96
C THR A 67 -4.42 12.41 14.35
N ASN A 68 -4.09 13.69 14.10
CA ASN A 68 -4.99 14.83 14.32
C ASN A 68 -5.89 15.11 13.10
N GLY A 69 -5.74 14.36 12.01
CA GLY A 69 -6.49 14.57 10.77
C GLY A 69 -5.88 15.61 9.84
N GLU A 70 -4.65 16.06 10.09
CA GLU A 70 -3.98 17.09 9.29
C GLU A 70 -3.12 16.45 8.20
N ALA A 71 -3.19 17.00 6.98
CA ALA A 71 -2.28 16.63 5.91
C ALA A 71 -0.85 17.05 6.28
N VAL A 72 0.12 16.14 6.14
CA VAL A 72 1.51 16.37 6.54
C VAL A 72 2.47 16.02 5.42
N ASP A 73 3.58 16.76 5.34
CA ASP A 73 4.66 16.55 4.37
C ASP A 73 5.94 16.07 5.06
N ARG A 74 5.96 14.76 5.35
CA ARG A 74 7.08 14.05 5.99
C ARG A 74 6.97 12.55 5.69
N PHE A 75 7.99 11.79 6.05
CA PHE A 75 7.91 10.32 6.02
C PHE A 75 6.82 9.79 6.95
N ALA A 76 6.20 8.69 6.53
CA ALA A 76 5.16 7.99 7.28
C ALA A 76 5.69 7.49 8.63
N HIS A 77 4.86 7.65 9.66
CA HIS A 77 5.06 7.09 10.99
C HIS A 77 3.92 6.12 11.33
N GLN A 78 4.19 5.22 12.26
CA GLN A 78 3.15 4.35 12.81
C GLN A 78 2.03 5.21 13.43
N GLY A 79 0.78 4.86 13.11
CA GLY A 79 -0.41 5.58 13.55
C GLY A 79 -0.96 6.57 12.53
N ASP A 80 -0.16 7.04 11.58
CA ASP A 80 -0.61 7.93 10.51
C ASP A 80 -1.70 7.26 9.64
N TYR A 81 -2.48 8.07 8.95
CA TYR A 81 -3.45 7.66 7.94
C TYR A 81 -2.95 7.98 6.54
N ILE A 82 -3.37 7.18 5.57
CA ILE A 82 -3.17 7.44 4.15
C ILE A 82 -4.52 7.56 3.49
N ARG A 83 -4.79 8.74 2.92
CA ARG A 83 -5.94 8.98 2.05
C ARG A 83 -5.56 8.60 0.63
N ILE A 84 -6.38 7.80 -0.01
CA ILE A 84 -6.15 7.26 -1.35
C ILE A 84 -7.27 7.78 -2.27
N ASN A 85 -6.89 8.45 -3.34
CA ASN A 85 -7.80 8.84 -4.41
C ASN A 85 -7.61 7.91 -5.60
N LEU A 86 -8.57 7.02 -5.84
CA LEU A 86 -8.53 6.11 -6.97
C LEU A 86 -9.08 6.80 -8.23
N PRO A 87 -8.49 6.58 -9.41
CA PRO A 87 -9.02 7.10 -10.66
C PRO A 87 -10.41 6.50 -10.97
N GLY A 88 -11.39 7.35 -11.28
CA GLY A 88 -12.78 6.97 -11.57
C GLY A 88 -13.81 7.81 -10.81
N PRO A 89 -15.13 7.58 -11.01
CA PRO A 89 -16.17 8.25 -10.22
C PRO A 89 -16.07 7.81 -8.75
N GLY A 90 -15.68 8.76 -7.89
CA GLY A 90 -15.39 8.51 -6.47
C GLY A 90 -16.57 7.93 -5.67
N ASN A 91 -16.26 7.25 -4.58
CA ASN A 91 -17.26 6.72 -3.65
C ASN A 91 -17.98 7.88 -2.91
N ARG A 92 -19.30 7.78 -2.65
CA ARG A 92 -19.99 8.77 -1.80
C ARG A 92 -19.75 8.52 -0.30
N THR A 93 -19.49 7.27 0.08
CA THR A 93 -19.08 6.86 1.43
C THR A 93 -17.57 7.03 1.51
N GLY A 94 -17.01 7.80 2.43
CA GLY A 94 -15.57 8.14 2.42
C GLY A 94 -15.22 9.52 1.84
N GLN A 95 -16.23 10.32 1.47
CA GLN A 95 -16.10 11.61 0.77
C GLN A 95 -15.37 11.53 -0.59
N GLY A 96 -15.34 10.37 -1.25
CA GLY A 96 -14.64 10.18 -2.52
C GLY A 96 -13.32 9.41 -2.39
N PHE A 97 -12.88 9.10 -1.18
CA PHE A 97 -11.56 8.51 -0.91
C PHE A 97 -11.63 7.19 -0.16
N ASP A 98 -10.60 6.37 -0.39
CA ASP A 98 -10.28 5.19 0.43
C ASP A 98 -9.28 5.60 1.52
N TRP A 99 -9.40 4.98 2.70
CA TRP A 99 -8.55 5.29 3.86
C TRP A 99 -7.93 4.03 4.44
N VAL A 100 -6.64 4.12 4.74
CA VAL A 100 -5.89 3.10 5.48
C VAL A 100 -5.11 3.74 6.62
N GLN A 101 -4.87 2.99 7.69
CA GLN A 101 -3.98 3.39 8.78
C GLN A 101 -2.64 2.65 8.65
N VAL A 102 -1.54 3.33 8.92
CA VAL A 102 -0.21 2.76 9.10
C VAL A 102 -0.16 2.04 10.45
N GLU A 103 -0.35 0.72 10.43
CA GLU A 103 -0.38 -0.07 11.66
C GLU A 103 0.99 -0.31 12.26
N GLN A 104 1.99 -0.46 11.39
CA GLN A 104 3.33 -0.86 11.79
C GLN A 104 4.34 -0.39 10.74
N ILE A 105 5.45 0.16 11.22
CA ILE A 105 6.68 0.33 10.44
C ILE A 105 7.78 -0.43 11.17
N SER A 106 8.58 -1.19 10.42
CA SER A 106 9.71 -1.92 10.97
C SER A 106 10.87 -1.90 10.00
N SER A 107 12.08 -1.83 10.53
CA SER A 107 13.32 -1.87 9.76
C SER A 107 14.40 -2.61 10.53
N GLN A 108 15.29 -3.27 9.81
CA GLN A 108 16.49 -3.86 10.38
C GLN A 108 17.71 -3.47 9.55
N GLY A 109 18.43 -2.46 10.02
CA GLY A 109 19.64 -1.96 9.35
C GLY A 109 19.43 -1.77 7.84
N ASP A 110 20.32 -2.37 7.06
CA ASP A 110 20.26 -2.39 5.60
C ASP A 110 19.54 -3.62 5.02
N ALA A 111 18.99 -4.50 5.86
CA ALA A 111 18.37 -5.75 5.41
C ALA A 111 16.94 -5.54 4.89
N TYR A 112 16.10 -4.82 5.64
CA TYR A 112 14.77 -4.44 5.19
C TYR A 112 14.21 -3.20 5.89
N THR A 113 13.31 -2.52 5.20
CA THR A 113 12.37 -1.54 5.75
C THR A 113 10.98 -1.87 5.21
N GLY A 114 9.96 -1.86 6.07
CA GLY A 114 8.61 -2.14 5.64
C GLY A 114 7.55 -1.40 6.45
N MET A 115 6.40 -1.23 5.81
CA MET A 115 5.23 -0.56 6.34
C MET A 115 4.00 -1.42 6.07
N ARG A 116 3.26 -1.78 7.12
CA ARG A 116 1.95 -2.44 7.00
C ARG A 116 0.84 -1.42 7.22
N VAL A 117 -0.14 -1.45 6.33
CA VAL A 117 -1.35 -0.64 6.43
C VAL A 117 -2.59 -1.52 6.48
N ARG A 118 -3.65 -1.00 7.10
CA ARG A 118 -4.97 -1.66 7.20
C ARG A 118 -6.09 -0.69 6.81
N PRO A 119 -7.11 -1.14 6.07
CA PRO A 119 -8.32 -0.36 5.83
C PRO A 119 -8.99 0.10 7.13
N LEU A 120 -9.31 1.39 7.21
CA LEU A 120 -10.05 1.99 8.31
C LEU A 120 -11.31 2.69 7.76
N PRO A 121 -12.45 2.72 8.49
CA PRO A 121 -13.47 3.74 8.23
C PRO A 121 -12.91 5.17 8.37
N LEU A 122 -13.64 6.17 7.87
CA LEU A 122 -13.25 7.59 7.91
C LEU A 122 -12.70 7.98 9.28
N PRO A 123 -11.47 8.54 9.37
CA PRO A 123 -10.99 9.15 10.59
C PRO A 123 -11.97 10.25 11.01
N HIS A 124 -12.58 10.10 12.19
CA HIS A 124 -13.55 11.05 12.79
C HIS A 124 -14.95 11.13 12.13
N GLY A 125 -15.35 10.18 11.30
CA GLY A 125 -16.73 10.09 10.76
C GLY A 125 -17.72 9.38 11.68
N ALA A 126 -18.98 9.84 11.70
CA ALA A 126 -20.07 9.21 12.47
C ALA A 126 -20.49 7.82 11.95
N ASP A 127 -20.20 7.51 10.69
CA ASP A 127 -20.51 6.22 10.08
C ASP A 127 -19.38 5.20 10.30
N ARG A 128 -19.71 4.15 11.05
CA ARG A 128 -18.81 3.03 11.39
C ARG A 128 -18.56 2.05 10.23
N GLU A 129 -19.14 2.29 9.05
CA GLU A 129 -18.95 1.43 7.88
C GLU A 129 -17.63 1.74 7.17
N THR A 130 -16.81 0.70 6.98
CA THR A 130 -15.56 0.81 6.22
C THR A 130 -15.86 1.10 4.76
N ALA A 131 -15.61 2.33 4.31
CA ALA A 131 -15.80 2.77 2.92
C ALA A 131 -14.76 2.20 1.93
N HIS A 132 -13.92 1.28 2.37
CA HIS A 132 -12.83 0.70 1.60
C HIS A 132 -13.28 -0.54 0.82
N PHE A 133 -12.64 -0.80 -0.33
CA PHE A 133 -12.93 -1.95 -1.20
C PHE A 133 -12.87 -3.30 -0.47
N PHE A 134 -11.95 -3.43 0.48
CA PHE A 134 -11.80 -4.60 1.36
C PHE A 134 -12.27 -4.33 2.78
N LYS A 135 -12.77 -5.38 3.46
CA LYS A 135 -13.11 -5.33 4.88
C LYS A 135 -11.87 -5.03 5.75
N ARG A 136 -12.09 -4.50 6.96
CA ARG A 136 -11.05 -4.16 7.96
C ARG A 136 -10.00 -5.26 8.25
N TYR A 137 -10.31 -6.52 7.93
CA TYR A 137 -9.38 -7.64 8.17
C TYR A 137 -8.23 -7.71 7.16
N ALA A 138 -8.37 -7.07 5.99
CA ALA A 138 -7.33 -7.03 4.98
C ALA A 138 -6.13 -6.17 5.43
N THR A 139 -4.95 -6.49 4.94
CA THR A 139 -3.74 -5.68 5.14
C THR A 139 -2.93 -5.62 3.87
N SER A 140 -2.24 -4.50 3.65
CA SER A 140 -1.23 -4.35 2.61
C SER A 140 0.11 -4.04 3.26
N SER A 141 1.16 -4.78 2.90
CA SER A 141 2.50 -4.62 3.45
C SER A 141 3.46 -4.23 2.35
N PHE A 142 4.02 -3.03 2.44
CA PHE A 142 4.97 -2.47 1.49
C PHE A 142 6.37 -2.62 2.05
N ILE A 143 7.27 -3.30 1.34
CA ILE A 143 8.56 -3.73 1.89
C ILE A 143 9.66 -3.53 0.86
N VAL A 144 10.77 -2.94 1.29
CA VAL A 144 12.05 -2.94 0.59
C VAL A 144 13.00 -3.86 1.35
N GLU A 145 13.58 -4.85 0.67
CA GLU A 145 14.60 -5.76 1.21
C GLU A 145 15.87 -5.73 0.35
N LYS A 146 17.04 -5.84 0.97
CA LYS A 146 18.34 -6.01 0.31
C LYS A 146 18.92 -7.37 0.68
N ASN A 147 19.21 -8.17 -0.34
CA ASN A 147 19.85 -9.48 -0.19
C ASN A 147 21.12 -9.49 -1.05
N GLY A 148 22.28 -9.29 -0.41
CA GLY A 148 23.56 -9.15 -1.10
C GLY A 148 23.58 -7.94 -2.05
N LEU A 149 23.68 -8.20 -3.36
CA LEU A 149 23.72 -7.19 -4.41
C LEU A 149 22.34 -6.90 -5.03
N THR A 150 21.28 -7.55 -4.54
CA THR A 150 19.92 -7.39 -5.06
C THR A 150 19.07 -6.59 -4.09
N VAL A 151 18.42 -5.54 -4.57
CA VAL A 151 17.40 -4.79 -3.83
C VAL A 151 16.04 -5.09 -4.44
N LYS A 152 15.04 -5.32 -3.60
CA LYS A 152 13.69 -5.72 -4.01
C LYS A 152 12.64 -4.92 -3.24
N ALA A 153 11.66 -4.40 -3.97
CA ALA A 153 10.44 -3.82 -3.42
C ALA A 153 9.28 -4.80 -3.62
N SER A 154 8.40 -4.92 -2.64
CA SER A 154 7.26 -5.83 -2.66
C SER A 154 6.03 -5.22 -2.00
N VAL A 155 4.85 -5.57 -2.51
CA VAL A 155 3.55 -5.34 -1.88
C VAL A 155 2.90 -6.69 -1.62
N TYR A 156 2.56 -6.94 -0.36
CA TYR A 156 1.90 -8.16 0.11
C TYR A 156 0.51 -7.83 0.64
N GLY A 157 -0.52 -8.26 -0.09
CA GLY A 157 -1.90 -8.23 0.34
C GLY A 157 -2.25 -9.53 1.08
N ARG A 158 -2.87 -9.40 2.26
CA ARG A 158 -3.35 -10.54 3.06
C ARG A 158 -4.76 -10.28 3.52
N ASN A 159 -5.52 -11.35 3.69
CA ASN A 159 -6.87 -11.34 4.21
C ASN A 159 -7.87 -10.50 3.39
N GLU A 160 -7.67 -10.45 2.06
CA GLU A 160 -8.42 -9.61 1.12
C GLU A 160 -9.84 -10.18 0.90
N ILE A 161 -10.79 -9.75 1.74
CA ILE A 161 -12.22 -10.04 1.57
C ILE A 161 -12.91 -8.81 1.00
N PRO A 162 -13.51 -8.89 -0.20
CA PRO A 162 -14.28 -7.79 -0.77
C PRO A 162 -15.40 -7.34 0.20
N ASN A 163 -15.59 -6.04 0.33
CA ASN A 163 -16.64 -5.50 1.16
C ASN A 163 -18.00 -5.51 0.42
N THR A 164 -18.60 -6.70 0.27
CA THR A 164 -19.88 -6.89 -0.44
C THR A 164 -21.13 -6.56 0.40
N GLY A 165 -20.96 -6.22 1.68
CA GLY A 165 -22.07 -6.00 2.63
C GLY A 165 -22.71 -4.61 2.55
N VAL A 166 -22.02 -3.65 1.93
CA VAL A 166 -22.62 -2.34 1.63
C VAL A 166 -23.51 -2.56 0.42
N ARG A 167 -24.83 -2.69 0.64
CA ARG A 167 -25.85 -2.85 -0.43
C ARG A 167 -25.70 -1.81 -1.56
N GLY A 168 -25.06 -0.68 -1.30
CA GLY A 168 -24.74 0.32 -2.30
C GLY A 168 -23.43 0.13 -3.08
N LEU A 169 -22.49 -0.74 -2.71
CA LEU A 169 -21.19 -0.82 -3.40
C LEU A 169 -21.31 -1.51 -4.77
N LEU A 170 -22.08 -2.60 -4.84
CA LEU A 170 -22.36 -3.29 -6.12
C LEU A 170 -23.24 -2.45 -7.05
N ASP A 171 -24.22 -1.73 -6.50
CA ASP A 171 -25.06 -0.80 -7.28
C ASP A 171 -24.33 0.50 -7.69
N LYS A 172 -23.30 0.94 -6.94
CA LYS A 172 -22.53 2.18 -7.23
C LYS A 172 -21.31 1.95 -8.15
N ILE A 173 -20.87 0.71 -8.33
CA ILE A 173 -19.83 0.32 -9.31
C ILE A 173 -20.40 0.22 -10.74
N ARG A 174 -21.71 0.46 -10.92
CA ARG A 174 -22.45 0.16 -12.15
C ARG A 174 -21.93 0.82 -13.45
N ASN A 175 -20.98 1.74 -13.39
CA ASN A 175 -20.34 2.29 -14.61
C ASN A 175 -18.81 2.22 -14.68
N LEU A 176 -18.08 1.60 -13.75
CA LEU A 176 -16.60 1.57 -13.86
C LEU A 176 -16.02 0.24 -14.33
N PHE A 177 -16.38 -0.93 -13.81
CA PHE A 177 -15.80 -2.19 -14.29
C PHE A 177 -16.71 -3.38 -13.97
N ILE A 178 -17.23 -4.03 -15.01
CA ILE A 178 -18.25 -5.10 -14.90
C ILE A 178 -17.70 -6.41 -14.32
N SER A 179 -16.40 -6.51 -14.01
CA SER A 179 -15.84 -7.71 -13.39
C SER A 179 -14.79 -7.40 -12.32
N ILE A 180 -14.84 -8.16 -11.22
CA ILE A 180 -13.81 -8.22 -10.17
C ILE A 180 -12.41 -8.40 -10.78
N GLY A 181 -12.31 -9.09 -11.92
CA GLY A 181 -11.06 -9.28 -12.67
C GLY A 181 -10.41 -7.99 -13.18
N ALA A 182 -11.18 -6.98 -13.59
CA ALA A 182 -10.62 -5.72 -14.05
C ALA A 182 -10.06 -4.86 -12.90
N ILE A 183 -10.70 -4.88 -11.73
CA ILE A 183 -10.19 -4.22 -10.51
C ILE A 183 -8.89 -4.89 -10.05
N LEU A 184 -8.86 -6.22 -10.04
CA LEU A 184 -7.65 -6.98 -9.71
C LEU A 184 -6.52 -6.72 -10.73
N GLY A 185 -6.85 -6.58 -12.02
CA GLY A 185 -5.90 -6.24 -13.07
C GLY A 185 -5.32 -4.83 -12.92
N LEU A 186 -6.15 -3.82 -12.66
CA LEU A 186 -5.72 -2.44 -12.42
C LEU A 186 -4.88 -2.33 -11.14
N SER A 187 -5.30 -3.00 -10.07
CA SER A 187 -4.55 -3.09 -8.80
C SER A 187 -3.17 -3.70 -9.03
N LYS A 188 -3.07 -4.79 -9.79
CA LYS A 188 -1.78 -5.42 -10.13
C LYS A 188 -0.88 -4.50 -10.96
N ALA A 189 -1.43 -3.77 -11.93
CA ALA A 189 -0.68 -2.80 -12.72
C ALA A 189 -0.18 -1.63 -11.86
N GLN A 190 -1.04 -1.08 -11.00
CA GLN A 190 -0.71 0.01 -10.10
C GLN A 190 0.37 -0.40 -9.08
N TRP A 191 0.24 -1.57 -8.43
CA TRP A 191 1.28 -2.07 -7.53
C TRP A 191 2.58 -2.38 -8.27
N GLY A 192 2.49 -2.88 -9.51
CA GLY A 192 3.63 -3.11 -10.39
C GLY A 192 4.40 -1.82 -10.68
N GLY A 193 3.68 -0.74 -11.00
CA GLY A 193 4.24 0.61 -11.17
C GLY A 193 4.92 1.10 -9.89
N LEU A 194 4.25 0.95 -8.74
CA LEU A 194 4.78 1.41 -7.45
C LEU A 194 6.08 0.68 -7.08
N VAL A 195 6.09 -0.66 -7.10
CA VAL A 195 7.29 -1.42 -6.73
C VAL A 195 8.45 -1.16 -7.67
N ARG A 196 8.17 -0.89 -8.96
CA ARG A 196 9.19 -0.48 -9.91
C ARG A 196 9.71 0.92 -9.58
N GLY A 197 8.82 1.91 -9.41
CA GLY A 197 9.20 3.29 -9.10
C GLY A 197 9.95 3.44 -7.77
N ILE A 198 9.62 2.63 -6.76
CA ILE A 198 10.40 2.58 -5.50
C ILE A 198 11.87 2.22 -5.78
N ILE A 199 12.13 1.30 -6.72
CA ILE A 199 13.48 0.85 -7.07
C ILE A 199 14.15 1.76 -8.10
N GLU A 200 13.41 2.29 -9.08
CA GLU A 200 13.98 2.92 -10.28
C GLU A 200 13.74 4.42 -10.43
N GLY A 201 12.87 5.02 -9.61
CA GLY A 201 12.58 6.45 -9.63
C GLY A 201 13.63 7.28 -8.91
#